data_AF-A0A9P6XW58-F1
#
_entry.id   AF-A0A9P6XW58-F1
#
_cell.length_a   1.000
_cell.length_b   1.000
_cell.length_c   1.000
_cell.angle_alpha   90.00
_cell.angle_beta   90.00
_cell.angle_gamma   90.00
#
_symmetry.space_group_name_H-M   'P 1'
#
loop_
_entity.id
_entity.type
_entity.pdbx_description
1 polymer ?
#
loop_
_entity_poly.entity_id
_entity_poly.type
_entity_poly.pdbx_seq_one_letter_code
_entity_poly.pdbx_strand_id
1 'polypeptide(L)'
;MFSDRGSQIEGGVETVNGGSGLGESRVGKDVETVNGDITVGIGSQVNGGVHVRKPNFSVSLTASRKPRVIIGPNAVVNGPLQFEREVVMYVHRSARIGPVTGAEPSPFDTETAPAD
;
A
#
# COMPACT_ATOMS: atom_id res chain seq x y z
N MET A 1 -15.54 -9.63 17.12
CA MET A 1 -14.71 -8.41 17.21
C MET A 1 -13.72 -8.49 16.06
N PHE A 2 -13.84 -7.65 15.05
CA PHE A 2 -12.90 -7.61 13.92
C PHE A 2 -12.39 -6.18 13.83
N SER A 3 -11.08 -6.06 13.92
CA SER A 3 -10.35 -4.82 14.22
C SER A 3 -10.54 -3.77 13.14
N ASP A 4 -11.46 -2.85 13.41
CA ASP A 4 -11.50 -1.54 12.79
C ASP A 4 -10.51 -0.64 13.55
N ARG A 5 -9.29 -0.52 13.05
CA ARG A 5 -8.43 0.63 13.36
C ARG A 5 -7.75 1.02 12.07
N GLY A 6 -7.99 2.26 11.61
CA GLY A 6 -7.14 2.89 10.61
C GLY A 6 -5.69 2.68 11.04
N SER A 7 -4.95 1.94 10.24
CA SER A 7 -3.60 1.52 10.54
C SER A 7 -2.70 2.72 10.25
N GLN A 8 -2.53 3.58 11.24
CA GLN A 8 -1.47 4.59 11.23
C GLN A 8 -0.23 3.90 11.80
N ILE A 9 0.73 3.58 10.94
CA ILE A 9 1.98 2.89 11.33
C ILE A 9 3.16 3.84 11.21
N GLU A 10 3.77 4.10 12.35
CA GLU A 10 5.00 4.86 12.47
C GLU A 10 6.19 3.95 12.14
N GLY A 11 6.35 3.58 10.86
CA GLY A 11 7.55 2.91 10.34
C GLY A 11 7.52 1.38 10.23
N GLY A 12 6.33 0.77 10.11
CA GLY A 12 6.16 -0.67 9.91
C GLY A 12 5.65 -1.03 8.51
N VAL A 13 6.05 -2.21 8.01
CA VAL A 13 5.54 -2.81 6.76
C VAL A 13 4.05 -3.14 6.92
N GLU A 14 3.22 -2.67 5.99
CA GLU A 14 1.80 -2.98 5.90
C GLU A 14 1.54 -4.02 4.83
N THR A 15 0.97 -5.15 5.24
CA THR A 15 0.57 -6.20 4.31
C THR A 15 -0.93 -6.42 4.41
N VAL A 16 -1.66 -6.09 3.34
CA VAL A 16 -3.07 -6.43 3.17
C VAL A 16 -3.13 -7.85 2.59
N ASN A 17 -3.08 -8.85 3.47
CA ASN A 17 -3.15 -10.26 3.09
C ASN A 17 -4.61 -10.66 2.80
N GLY A 18 -4.96 -10.75 1.53
CA GLY A 18 -6.20 -11.38 1.06
C GLY A 18 -6.07 -12.89 1.15
N GLY A 19 -6.53 -13.48 2.25
CA GLY A 19 -6.83 -14.91 2.32
C GLY A 19 -6.01 -15.70 3.33
N SER A 20 -6.67 -16.10 4.41
CA SER A 20 -6.63 -17.46 4.98
C SER A 20 -7.64 -17.57 6.12
N GLY A 21 -8.80 -18.19 5.84
CA GLY A 21 -9.74 -18.64 6.87
C GLY A 21 -10.62 -17.57 7.50
N LEU A 22 -11.66 -17.14 6.77
CA LEU A 22 -12.71 -16.14 7.06
C LEU A 22 -12.58 -14.91 6.16
N GLY A 23 -13.39 -14.91 5.09
CA GLY A 23 -13.79 -13.81 4.21
C GLY A 23 -12.86 -12.60 4.07
N GLU A 24 -12.23 -12.49 2.90
CA GLU A 24 -11.86 -11.23 2.24
C GLU A 24 -11.49 -10.07 3.17
N SER A 25 -10.19 -9.84 3.41
CA SER A 25 -9.71 -8.67 4.15
C SER A 25 -10.03 -7.38 3.38
N ARG A 26 -11.27 -6.91 3.53
CA ARG A 26 -11.75 -5.62 3.07
C ARG A 26 -11.26 -4.58 4.06
N VAL A 27 -10.23 -3.84 3.67
CA VAL A 27 -9.85 -2.65 4.44
C VAL A 27 -10.87 -1.57 4.10
N GLY A 28 -11.80 -1.33 5.02
CA GLY A 28 -12.87 -0.34 4.87
C GLY A 28 -12.43 1.12 5.03
N LYS A 29 -11.16 1.35 5.41
CA LYS A 29 -10.59 2.66 5.73
C LYS A 29 -9.33 2.94 4.93
N ASP A 30 -8.86 4.18 4.98
CA ASP A 30 -7.61 4.59 4.35
C ASP A 30 -6.41 3.91 5.02
N VAL A 31 -5.41 3.59 4.20
CA VAL A 31 -4.12 3.02 4.61
C VAL A 31 -3.11 4.17 4.65
N GLU A 32 -2.54 4.46 5.82
CA GLU A 32 -1.65 5.61 6.01
C GLU A 32 -0.29 5.19 6.58
N THR A 33 0.79 5.42 5.82
CA THR A 33 2.16 5.11 6.26
C THR A 33 3.11 6.28 6.08
N VAL A 34 4.17 6.29 6.89
CA VAL A 34 5.24 7.31 6.81
C VAL A 34 6.53 6.72 6.27
N ASN A 35 6.85 5.48 6.64
CA ASN A 35 8.11 4.80 6.29
C ASN A 35 7.95 3.29 6.06
N GLY A 36 6.71 2.79 5.97
CA GLY A 36 6.42 1.38 5.74
C GLY A 36 6.38 1.02 4.26
N ASP A 37 6.85 -0.19 3.93
CA ASP A 37 6.50 -0.81 2.66
C ASP A 37 5.02 -1.23 2.72
N ILE A 38 4.27 -1.06 1.63
CA ILE A 38 2.87 -1.45 1.51
C ILE A 38 2.79 -2.60 0.50
N THR A 39 2.14 -3.70 0.88
CA THR A 39 1.85 -4.80 -0.04
C THR A 39 0.37 -5.14 0.02
N VAL A 40 -0.32 -4.97 -1.10
CA VAL A 40 -1.70 -5.40 -1.30
C VAL A 40 -1.67 -6.75 -1.98
N GLY A 41 -2.02 -7.80 -1.22
CA GLY A 41 -1.97 -9.18 -1.67
C GLY A 41 -2.95 -9.52 -2.81
N ILE A 42 -2.82 -10.75 -3.32
CA ILE A 42 -3.65 -11.24 -4.42
C ILE A 42 -5.13 -11.25 -4.02
N GLY A 43 -5.99 -10.64 -4.85
CA GLY A 43 -7.43 -10.57 -4.59
C GLY A 43 -7.83 -9.70 -3.38
N SER A 44 -6.89 -8.94 -2.81
CA SER A 44 -7.18 -8.01 -1.71
C SER A 44 -7.99 -6.82 -2.19
N GLN A 45 -8.94 -6.36 -1.37
CA GLN A 45 -9.75 -5.20 -1.67
C GLN A 45 -9.59 -4.12 -0.60
N VAL A 46 -9.10 -2.96 -1.01
CA VAL A 46 -9.03 -1.74 -0.20
C VAL A 46 -10.16 -0.82 -0.69
N ASN A 47 -11.12 -0.55 0.19
CA ASN A 47 -12.20 0.38 -0.13
C ASN A 47 -11.79 1.84 0.08
N GLY A 48 -10.81 2.08 0.96
CA GLY A 48 -10.18 3.40 1.15
C GLY A 48 -9.05 3.70 0.16
N GLY A 49 -8.37 4.82 0.41
CA GLY A 49 -7.17 5.24 -0.30
C GLY A 49 -5.88 4.73 0.35
N VAL A 50 -4.76 5.03 -0.30
CA VAL A 50 -3.40 4.82 0.23
C VAL A 50 -2.73 6.18 0.34
N HIS A 51 -2.27 6.56 1.52
CA HIS A 51 -1.57 7.83 1.73
C HIS A 51 -0.20 7.58 2.34
N VAL A 52 0.85 7.90 1.60
CA VAL A 52 2.22 7.92 2.12
C VAL A 52 2.59 9.35 2.45
N ARG A 53 2.78 9.63 3.75
CA ARG A 53 3.14 10.96 4.24
C ARG A 53 4.66 11.11 4.34
N LYS A 54 5.15 12.34 4.20
CA LYS A 54 6.56 12.63 4.50
C LYS A 54 6.79 12.61 6.02
N PRO A 55 7.94 12.09 6.51
CA PRO A 55 8.26 12.16 7.93
C PRO A 55 8.45 13.62 8.39
N ASN A 56 7.91 13.97 9.56
CA ASN A 56 8.13 15.29 10.15
C ASN A 56 9.57 15.42 10.67
N PHE A 57 10.17 16.58 10.40
CA PHE A 57 11.60 16.89 10.58
C PHE A 57 12.11 16.87 12.05
N SER A 58 11.26 16.57 13.04
CA SER A 58 11.68 16.44 14.45
C SER A 58 11.87 15.00 14.93
N VAL A 59 11.51 13.98 14.12
CA VAL A 59 11.46 12.58 14.57
C VAL A 59 12.45 11.67 13.82
N SER A 60 13.05 12.09 12.71
CA SER A 60 13.77 11.19 11.80
C SER A 60 15.23 11.60 11.54
N LEU A 61 16.15 11.00 12.31
CA LEU A 61 17.61 11.04 12.12
C LEU A 61 18.14 9.82 11.32
N THR A 62 17.25 9.10 10.64
CA THR A 62 17.60 7.90 9.86
C THR A 62 17.33 8.15 8.38
N ALA A 63 18.27 7.72 7.52
CA ALA A 63 18.14 7.80 6.07
C ALA A 63 16.86 7.08 5.64
N SER A 64 15.82 7.85 5.31
CA SER A 64 14.50 7.30 5.00
C SER A 64 14.54 6.63 3.63
N ARG A 65 14.68 5.30 3.63
CA ARG A 65 14.51 4.44 2.44
C ARG A 65 13.25 4.81 1.67
N LYS A 66 13.30 4.68 0.35
CA LYS A 66 12.12 4.84 -0.51
C LYS A 66 11.11 3.74 -0.13
N PRO A 67 9.89 4.08 0.29
CA PRO A 67 8.86 3.09 0.58
C PRO A 67 8.54 2.31 -0.70
N ARG A 68 8.34 1.00 -0.57
CA ARG A 68 7.89 0.15 -1.68
C ARG A 68 6.40 -0.10 -1.56
N VAL A 69 5.66 0.06 -2.66
CA VAL A 69 4.21 -0.15 -2.72
C VAL A 69 3.96 -1.20 -3.78
N ILE A 70 3.42 -2.35 -3.40
CA ILE A 70 3.15 -3.47 -4.30
C ILE A 70 1.65 -3.73 -4.32
N ILE A 71 1.05 -3.68 -5.50
CA ILE A 71 -0.35 -4.03 -5.74
C ILE A 71 -0.38 -5.35 -6.51
N GLY A 72 -0.78 -6.42 -5.83
CA GLY A 72 -0.76 -7.78 -6.35
C GLY A 72 -1.88 -8.10 -7.36
N PRO A 73 -1.81 -9.27 -8.01
CA PRO A 73 -2.82 -9.73 -8.96
C PRO A 73 -4.26 -9.68 -8.42
N ASN A 74 -5.20 -9.18 -9.21
CA ASN A 74 -6.62 -9.05 -8.86
C ASN A 74 -6.90 -8.18 -7.62
N ALA A 75 -5.90 -7.45 -7.13
CA ALA A 75 -6.11 -6.49 -6.05
C ALA A 75 -6.95 -5.31 -6.55
N VAL A 76 -7.78 -4.76 -5.66
CA VAL A 76 -8.63 -3.60 -5.95
C VAL A 76 -8.42 -2.55 -4.89
N VAL A 77 -8.00 -1.35 -5.28
CA VAL A 77 -7.95 -0.16 -4.44
C VAL A 77 -8.94 0.85 -5.00
N ASN A 78 -10.05 1.09 -4.29
CA ASN A 78 -11.11 1.98 -4.77
C ASN A 78 -10.80 3.45 -4.48
N GLY A 79 -10.04 3.75 -3.42
CA GLY A 79 -9.69 5.12 -3.06
C GLY A 79 -8.46 5.67 -3.79
N PRO A 80 -8.15 6.96 -3.60
CA PRO A 80 -7.00 7.61 -4.19
C PRO A 80 -5.68 7.13 -3.57
N LEU A 81 -4.62 7.08 -4.38
CA LEU A 81 -3.27 6.75 -3.93
C LEU A 81 -2.43 8.02 -3.96
N GLN A 82 -2.14 8.58 -2.78
CA GLN A 82 -1.48 9.85 -2.59
C GLN A 82 -0.11 9.65 -1.93
N PHE A 83 0.94 10.05 -2.62
CA PHE A 83 2.31 9.90 -2.16
C PHE A 83 2.94 11.29 -2.04
N GLU A 84 3.23 11.72 -0.81
CA GLU A 84 3.91 13.00 -0.55
C GLU A 84 5.43 12.94 -0.74
N ARG A 85 5.96 11.75 -1.02
CA ARG A 85 7.37 11.49 -1.27
C ARG A 85 7.53 10.44 -2.36
N GLU A 86 8.71 10.38 -2.95
CA GLU A 86 9.04 9.33 -3.92
C GLU A 86 8.90 7.94 -3.29
N VAL A 87 8.11 7.09 -3.94
CA VAL A 87 7.95 5.68 -3.62
C VAL A 87 8.26 4.83 -4.85
N VAL A 88 8.65 3.59 -4.62
CA VAL A 88 8.73 2.60 -5.69
C VAL A 88 7.42 1.85 -5.73
N MET A 89 6.60 2.11 -6.75
CA MET A 89 5.26 1.53 -6.86
C MET A 89 5.21 0.48 -7.97
N TYR A 90 4.75 -0.71 -7.64
CA TYR A 90 4.53 -1.83 -8.56
C TYR A 90 3.04 -2.16 -8.60
N VAL A 91 2.45 -2.24 -9.79
CA VAL A 91 1.04 -2.54 -9.98
C VAL A 91 0.87 -3.72 -10.93
N HIS A 92 0.24 -4.79 -10.47
CA HIS A 92 -0.04 -5.91 -11.35
C HIS A 92 -1.06 -5.47 -12.41
N ARG A 93 -0.92 -5.89 -13.67
CA ARG A 93 -1.85 -5.44 -14.74
C ARG A 93 -3.31 -5.83 -14.50
N SER A 94 -3.55 -6.93 -13.78
CA SER A 94 -4.92 -7.33 -13.40
C SER A 94 -5.48 -6.57 -12.20
N ALA A 95 -4.65 -5.78 -11.51
CA ALA A 95 -5.10 -4.97 -10.40
C ALA A 95 -5.87 -3.74 -10.88
N ARG A 96 -6.77 -3.26 -10.03
CA ARG A 96 -7.53 -2.03 -10.24
C ARG A 96 -7.17 -1.05 -9.13
N ILE A 97 -6.81 0.16 -9.49
CA ILE A 97 -6.45 1.21 -8.53
C ILE A 97 -7.17 2.51 -8.87
N GLY A 98 -7.40 3.33 -7.85
CA GLY A 98 -7.86 4.69 -8.00
C GLY A 98 -6.78 5.62 -8.58
N PRO A 99 -7.06 6.94 -8.63
CA PRO A 99 -6.12 7.92 -9.14
C PRO A 99 -4.84 7.94 -8.30
N VAL A 100 -3.69 7.96 -8.98
CA VAL A 100 -2.36 8.00 -8.36
C VAL A 100 -1.78 9.40 -8.46
N THR A 101 -1.28 9.93 -7.34
CA THR A 101 -0.65 11.25 -7.25
C THR A 101 0.68 11.14 -6.51
N GLY A 102 1.74 11.71 -7.07
CA GLY A 102 3.07 11.78 -6.42
C GLY A 102 3.90 10.50 -6.50
N ALA A 103 3.46 9.51 -7.27
CA ALA A 103 4.22 8.31 -7.61
C ALA A 103 3.96 7.88 -9.05
N GLU A 104 4.90 7.15 -9.63
CA GLU A 104 4.74 6.52 -10.93
C GLU A 104 4.49 5.01 -10.74
N PRO A 105 3.28 4.50 -11.07
CA PRO A 105 3.00 3.09 -10.98
C PRO A 105 3.75 2.33 -12.09
N SER A 106 4.64 1.43 -11.70
CA SER A 106 5.33 0.52 -12.61
C SER A 106 4.51 -0.75 -12.80
N PRO A 107 3.93 -0.99 -14.00
CA PRO A 107 3.13 -2.18 -14.22
C PRO A 107 4.02 -3.43 -14.24
N PHE A 108 3.55 -4.52 -13.63
CA PHE A 108 4.19 -5.83 -13.72
C PHE A 108 3.17 -6.93 -14.06
N ASP A 109 3.67 -8.01 -14.65
CA ASP A 109 2.87 -9.14 -15.16
C ASP A 109 3.22 -10.47 -14.47
N THR A 110 4.21 -10.46 -13.59
CA THR A 110 4.69 -11.63 -12.87
C THR A 110 3.89 -11.83 -11.58
N GLU A 111 3.71 -13.07 -11.14
CA GLU A 111 3.01 -13.37 -9.87
C GLU A 111 3.71 -12.77 -8.64
N THR A 112 5.02 -12.50 -8.76
CA THR A 112 5.84 -11.85 -7.74
C THR A 112 6.31 -10.49 -8.25
N ALA A 113 6.19 -9.45 -7.42
CA ALA A 113 6.75 -8.14 -7.73
C ALA A 113 8.28 -8.22 -7.88
N PRO A 114 8.88 -7.46 -8.81
CA PRO A 114 10.32 -7.47 -9.00
C PRO A 114 11.04 -7.07 -7.70
N ALA A 115 11.97 -7.93 -7.28
CA ALA A 115 12.88 -7.66 -6.18
C ALA A 115 14.01 -6.76 -6.70
N ASP A 116 13.76 -5.46 -6.77
CA ASP A 116 14.84 -4.46 -6.75
C ASP A 116 15.45 -4.38 -5.33
#